data_AF-A0A964KDF5-F1
#
_entry.id   AF-A0A964KDF5-F1
#
_cell.length_a   1.000
_cell.length_b   1.000
_cell.length_c   1.000
_cell.angle_alpha   90.00
_cell.angle_beta   90.00
_cell.angle_gamma   90.00
#
_symmetry.space_group_name_H-M   'P 1'
#
loop_
_entity.id
_entity.type
_entity.pdbx_description
1 polymer ?
#
loop_
_entity_poly.entity_id
_entity_poly.type
_entity_poly.pdbx_seq_one_letter_code
_entity_poly.pdbx_strand_id
1 'polypeptide(L)'
;MSRLQGRSALITGGNTGIGRAIALAYAREGADVEIAWIDREADATSLVREIQSIGRRSIAVRADVTREADVVSLFRDVIAGLGELDIRVSNAGIQRPQAITEMTVDDWDRMMAVHLRGAFLCGREASRHMIPRNNGWLIFTCSQLGYIGRDRYTAYSAAKTGLIVFMRSLAKELAPHGILVNGVSPGLVDTGFDPLSEDVKRAHTASLPLKRLGTPEDMTSAYVFLASDDARYYCGQLLHPNGGEIMPQESVPCRARIPHECISWRLGALVVQNAIGSMRKPRQPGCKRWKRDNHGDQQHDARNERRAGEIDIPHRGTWRRHTFHHEEQEPKRRCGVADLKGQQHDQAEPGEIKAERFRQRKENRRSEHHHRELIHEAA
;
A
#
# COMPACT_ATOMS: atom_id res chain seq x y z
N MET A 1 -8.52 17.31 23.81
CA MET A 1 -8.48 18.10 22.56
C MET A 1 -8.56 17.12 21.40
N SER A 2 -9.22 17.50 20.32
CA SER A 2 -9.39 16.69 19.12
C SER A 2 -8.04 16.46 18.43
N ARG A 3 -7.64 15.20 18.15
CA ARG A 3 -6.25 14.84 17.77
C ARG A 3 -5.89 15.23 16.34
N LEU A 4 -6.88 15.46 15.49
CA LEU A 4 -6.73 15.80 14.07
C LEU A 4 -7.38 17.16 13.74
N GLN A 5 -7.55 18.03 14.74
CA GLN A 5 -8.21 19.32 14.57
C GLN A 5 -7.55 20.13 13.45
N GLY A 6 -8.34 20.53 12.46
CA GLY A 6 -7.89 21.37 11.36
C GLY A 6 -7.05 20.65 10.31
N ARG A 7 -6.85 19.33 10.42
CA ARG A 7 -6.20 18.53 9.37
C ARG A 7 -7.16 18.23 8.23
N SER A 8 -6.60 17.99 7.06
CA SER A 8 -7.26 17.55 5.85
C SER A 8 -6.86 16.10 5.51
N ALA A 9 -7.81 15.25 5.16
CA ALA A 9 -7.57 13.83 4.90
C ALA A 9 -8.21 13.33 3.61
N LEU A 10 -7.50 12.48 2.87
CA LEU A 10 -8.01 11.71 1.72
C LEU A 10 -7.96 10.22 2.02
N ILE A 11 -9.10 9.54 1.87
CA ILE A 11 -9.22 8.09 2.06
C ILE A 11 -9.68 7.44 0.76
N THR A 12 -8.81 6.63 0.15
CA THR A 12 -9.16 5.83 -1.03
C THR A 12 -9.98 4.61 -0.65
N GLY A 13 -11.01 4.27 -1.43
CA GLY A 13 -11.99 3.24 -1.03
C GLY A 13 -12.70 3.59 0.27
N GLY A 14 -12.97 4.88 0.48
CA GLY A 14 -13.45 5.41 1.76
C GLY A 14 -14.94 5.19 2.04
N ASN A 15 -15.72 4.73 1.07
CA ASN A 15 -17.19 4.66 1.16
C ASN A 15 -17.74 3.45 1.91
N THR A 16 -16.95 2.39 2.12
CA THR A 16 -17.43 1.15 2.77
C THR A 16 -16.43 0.59 3.77
N GLY A 17 -16.91 -0.30 4.65
CA GLY A 17 -16.08 -1.10 5.56
C GLY A 17 -15.09 -0.27 6.37
N ILE A 18 -13.82 -0.69 6.37
CA ILE A 18 -12.73 -0.04 7.10
C ILE A 18 -12.55 1.43 6.66
N GLY A 19 -12.62 1.72 5.36
CA GLY A 19 -12.45 3.08 4.84
C GLY A 19 -13.50 4.05 5.39
N ARG A 20 -14.76 3.60 5.46
CA ARG A 20 -15.88 4.37 6.03
C ARG A 20 -15.66 4.65 7.52
N ALA A 21 -15.25 3.63 8.27
CA ALA A 21 -14.98 3.77 9.71
C ALA A 21 -13.82 4.75 9.97
N ILE A 22 -12.75 4.69 9.17
CA ILE A 22 -11.63 5.65 9.26
C ILE A 22 -12.12 7.07 8.97
N ALA A 23 -12.93 7.26 7.92
CA ALA A 23 -13.44 8.58 7.53
C ALA A 23 -14.25 9.24 8.65
N LEU A 24 -15.17 8.48 9.25
CA LEU A 24 -15.95 8.96 10.39
C LEU A 24 -15.10 9.22 11.63
N ALA A 25 -14.13 8.34 11.93
CA ALA A 25 -13.23 8.54 13.05
C ALA A 25 -12.38 9.81 12.88
N TYR A 26 -11.85 10.06 11.68
CA TYR A 26 -11.06 11.25 11.39
C TYR A 26 -11.89 12.52 11.50
N ALA A 27 -13.11 12.51 10.98
CA ALA A 27 -14.01 13.65 11.08
C ALA A 27 -14.43 13.92 12.54
N ARG A 28 -14.70 12.89 13.35
CA ARG A 28 -14.96 13.03 14.80
C ARG A 28 -13.75 13.57 15.55
N GLU A 29 -12.55 13.29 15.07
CA GLU A 29 -11.28 13.84 15.58
C GLU A 29 -10.93 15.20 14.95
N GLY A 30 -11.85 15.84 14.22
CA GLY A 30 -11.76 17.23 13.81
C GLY A 30 -11.08 17.47 12.46
N ALA A 31 -10.87 16.42 11.67
CA ALA A 31 -10.33 16.54 10.31
C ALA A 31 -11.44 16.85 9.29
N ASP A 32 -11.12 17.60 8.23
CA ASP A 32 -11.92 17.58 7.00
C ASP A 32 -11.53 16.34 6.21
N VAL A 33 -12.50 15.64 5.63
CA VAL A 33 -12.28 14.31 5.07
C VAL A 33 -12.90 14.19 3.69
N GLU A 34 -12.06 13.94 2.70
CA GLU A 34 -12.48 13.53 1.38
C GLU A 34 -12.31 12.02 1.18
N ILE A 35 -13.23 11.45 0.41
CA ILE A 35 -13.20 10.03 0.08
C ILE A 35 -13.13 9.84 -1.43
N ALA A 36 -12.27 8.91 -1.86
CA ALA A 36 -12.31 8.40 -3.22
C ALA A 36 -13.06 7.06 -3.24
N TRP A 37 -13.91 6.88 -4.25
CA TRP A 37 -14.69 5.66 -4.46
C TRP A 37 -14.74 5.29 -5.94
N ILE A 38 -15.04 4.03 -6.24
CA ILE A 38 -15.19 3.54 -7.62
C ILE A 38 -16.60 3.02 -7.89
N ASP A 39 -17.13 2.26 -6.92
CA ASP A 39 -18.46 1.67 -6.92
C ASP A 39 -19.23 2.13 -5.66
N ARG A 40 -20.56 1.90 -5.65
CA ARG A 40 -21.46 2.18 -4.51
C ARG A 40 -21.54 3.67 -4.14
N GLU A 41 -21.95 4.47 -5.12
CA GLU A 41 -22.16 5.92 -5.00
C GLU A 41 -23.10 6.32 -3.85
N ALA A 42 -24.15 5.52 -3.60
CA ALA A 42 -25.11 5.77 -2.53
C ALA A 42 -24.43 5.76 -1.15
N ASP A 43 -23.52 4.81 -0.90
CA ASP A 43 -22.76 4.74 0.36
C ASP A 43 -21.80 5.93 0.49
N ALA A 44 -21.15 6.33 -0.61
CA ALA A 44 -20.27 7.49 -0.64
C ALA A 44 -21.03 8.79 -0.31
N THR A 45 -22.19 8.99 -0.96
CA THR A 45 -23.05 10.14 -0.74
C THR A 45 -23.60 10.17 0.68
N SER A 46 -24.02 9.02 1.22
CA SER A 46 -24.50 8.92 2.59
C SER A 46 -23.40 9.26 3.61
N LEU A 47 -22.18 8.78 3.38
CA LEU A 47 -21.05 9.06 4.25
C LEU A 47 -20.69 10.55 4.27
N VAL A 48 -20.66 11.20 3.10
CA VAL A 48 -20.41 12.65 2.99
C VAL A 48 -21.43 13.42 3.83
N ARG A 49 -22.72 13.08 3.74
CA ARG A 49 -23.78 13.74 4.53
C ARG A 49 -23.57 13.53 6.03
N GLU A 50 -23.17 12.34 6.45
CA GLU A 50 -22.89 12.06 7.87
C GLU A 50 -21.70 12.89 8.37
N ILE A 51 -20.61 12.98 7.60
CA ILE A 51 -19.44 13.80 7.94
C ILE A 51 -19.80 15.30 7.99
N GLN A 52 -20.63 15.76 7.06
CA GLN A 52 -21.12 17.14 7.07
C GLN A 52 -22.02 17.43 8.28
N SER A 53 -22.85 16.47 8.72
CA SER A 53 -23.72 16.64 9.89
C SER A 53 -22.95 16.77 11.22
N ILE A 54 -21.71 16.29 11.29
CA ILE A 54 -20.80 16.48 12.44
C ILE A 54 -19.94 17.75 12.30
N GLY A 55 -20.24 18.61 11.33
CA GLY A 55 -19.61 19.92 11.16
C GLY A 55 -18.27 19.91 10.45
N ARG A 56 -17.94 18.85 9.71
CA ARG A 56 -16.70 18.73 8.92
C ARG A 56 -16.97 18.82 7.43
N ARG A 57 -16.00 19.36 6.67
CA ARG A 57 -16.08 19.36 5.21
C ARG A 57 -15.81 17.95 4.69
N SER A 58 -16.57 17.58 3.67
CA SER A 58 -16.38 16.32 2.96
C SER A 58 -16.96 16.41 1.56
N ILE A 59 -16.24 15.83 0.61
CA ILE A 59 -16.73 15.51 -0.72
C ILE A 59 -16.32 14.08 -1.07
N ALA A 60 -17.07 13.47 -1.99
CA ALA A 60 -16.80 12.15 -2.51
C ALA A 60 -16.42 12.27 -3.99
N VAL A 61 -15.22 11.82 -4.34
CA VAL A 61 -14.72 11.87 -5.72
C VAL A 61 -14.69 10.47 -6.30
N ARG A 62 -15.34 10.28 -7.45
CA ARG A 62 -15.26 9.00 -8.17
C ARG A 62 -13.91 8.90 -8.88
N ALA A 63 -13.10 7.91 -8.54
CA ALA A 63 -11.78 7.72 -9.14
C ALA A 63 -11.35 6.25 -9.13
N ASP A 64 -10.88 5.75 -10.28
CA ASP A 64 -10.21 4.46 -10.35
C ASP A 64 -8.72 4.62 -10.03
N VAL A 65 -8.31 4.13 -8.86
CA VAL A 65 -6.90 4.22 -8.40
C VAL A 65 -5.94 3.48 -9.34
N THR A 66 -6.43 2.57 -10.19
CA THR A 66 -5.61 1.87 -11.17
C THR A 66 -5.28 2.71 -12.40
N ARG A 67 -5.88 3.90 -12.55
CA ARG A 67 -5.69 4.78 -13.71
C ARG A 67 -4.98 6.07 -13.29
N GLU A 68 -3.86 6.37 -13.95
CA GLU A 68 -3.05 7.56 -13.59
C GLU A 68 -3.80 8.87 -13.80
N ALA A 69 -4.52 9.01 -14.92
CA ALA A 69 -5.32 10.21 -15.20
C ALA A 69 -6.38 10.46 -14.13
N ASP A 70 -7.08 9.41 -13.68
CA ASP A 70 -8.09 9.47 -12.62
C ASP A 70 -7.45 9.89 -11.29
N VAL A 71 -6.29 9.33 -10.93
CA VAL A 71 -5.58 9.72 -9.69
C VAL A 71 -5.11 11.16 -9.75
N VAL A 72 -4.57 11.64 -10.88
CA VAL A 72 -4.18 13.04 -11.04
C VAL A 72 -5.39 13.97 -10.90
N SER A 73 -6.53 13.60 -11.51
CA SER A 73 -7.79 14.35 -11.36
C SER A 73 -8.27 14.37 -9.91
N LEU A 74 -8.25 13.22 -9.24
CA LEU A 74 -8.62 13.09 -7.83
C LEU A 74 -7.84 14.08 -6.96
N PHE A 75 -6.51 14.10 -7.08
CA PHE A 75 -5.69 15.00 -6.26
C PHE A 75 -5.92 16.47 -6.59
N ARG A 76 -6.16 16.82 -7.86
CA ARG A 76 -6.55 18.18 -8.22
C ARG A 76 -7.84 18.60 -7.51
N ASP A 77 -8.85 17.74 -7.53
CA ASP A 77 -10.17 18.03 -6.97
C ASP A 77 -10.09 18.10 -5.42
N VAL A 78 -9.29 17.23 -4.80
CA VAL A 78 -9.04 17.24 -3.34
C VAL A 78 -8.34 18.51 -2.88
N ILE A 79 -7.30 18.93 -3.58
CA ILE A 79 -6.60 20.17 -3.23
C ILE A 79 -7.50 21.39 -3.46
N ALA A 80 -8.34 21.38 -4.49
CA ALA A 80 -9.32 22.44 -4.70
C ALA A 80 -10.40 22.48 -3.59
N GLY A 81 -10.83 21.32 -3.08
CA GLY A 81 -11.86 21.21 -2.05
C GLY A 81 -11.38 21.51 -0.63
N LEU A 82 -10.23 20.95 -0.23
CA LEU A 82 -9.68 21.09 1.12
C LEU A 82 -8.73 22.27 1.27
N GLY A 83 -8.10 22.72 0.18
CA GLY A 83 -7.03 23.72 0.14
C GLY A 83 -5.64 23.09 0.30
N GLU A 84 -5.51 22.14 1.22
CA GLU A 84 -4.31 21.33 1.41
C GLU A 84 -4.67 19.88 1.73
N LEU A 85 -3.66 19.00 1.72
CA LEU A 85 -3.82 17.58 2.08
C LEU A 85 -2.76 17.14 3.09
N ASP A 86 -3.15 16.90 4.34
CA ASP A 86 -2.23 16.51 5.41
C ASP A 86 -2.10 15.01 5.56
N ILE A 87 -3.20 14.27 5.38
CA ILE A 87 -3.26 12.83 5.61
C ILE A 87 -3.76 12.13 4.37
N ARG A 88 -3.04 11.11 3.89
CA ARG A 88 -3.53 10.21 2.85
C ARG A 88 -3.56 8.77 3.35
N VAL A 89 -4.71 8.12 3.20
CA VAL A 89 -4.91 6.70 3.51
C VAL A 89 -5.09 5.90 2.21
N SER A 90 -4.13 5.01 1.93
CA SER A 90 -4.22 4.02 0.85
C SER A 90 -4.99 2.79 1.34
N ASN A 91 -6.32 2.86 1.23
CA ASN A 91 -7.25 1.83 1.71
C ASN A 91 -7.98 1.10 0.57
N ALA A 92 -8.04 1.67 -0.64
CA ALA A 92 -8.68 1.00 -1.78
C ALA A 92 -8.10 -0.42 -1.98
N GLY A 93 -8.99 -1.39 -2.16
CA GLY A 93 -8.62 -2.79 -2.21
C GLY A 93 -9.76 -3.68 -2.66
N ILE A 94 -9.40 -4.76 -3.32
CA ILE A 94 -10.30 -5.85 -3.70
C ILE A 94 -9.79 -7.17 -3.11
N GLN A 95 -10.68 -8.14 -2.97
CA GLN A 95 -10.30 -9.50 -2.59
C GLN A 95 -11.13 -10.52 -3.36
N ARG A 96 -10.47 -11.59 -3.83
CA ARG A 96 -11.10 -12.70 -4.54
C ARG A 96 -10.32 -13.99 -4.23
N PRO A 97 -10.88 -14.92 -3.44
CA PRO A 97 -10.29 -16.23 -3.26
C PRO A 97 -10.30 -16.99 -4.60
N GLN A 98 -9.15 -17.52 -5.03
CA GLN A 98 -9.01 -18.27 -6.28
C GLN A 98 -7.84 -19.25 -6.20
N ALA A 99 -8.03 -20.49 -6.67
CA ALA A 99 -6.91 -21.43 -6.75
C ALA A 99 -5.87 -20.94 -7.76
N ILE A 100 -4.58 -21.18 -7.50
CA ILE A 100 -3.50 -20.69 -8.39
C ILE A 100 -3.61 -21.26 -9.80
N THR A 101 -4.12 -22.49 -9.96
CA THR A 101 -4.33 -23.16 -11.24
C THR A 101 -5.49 -22.58 -12.06
N GLU A 102 -6.37 -21.82 -11.42
CA GLU A 102 -7.54 -21.18 -12.04
C GLU A 102 -7.33 -19.67 -12.23
N MET A 103 -6.21 -19.13 -11.70
CA MET A 103 -5.91 -17.71 -11.73
C MET A 103 -5.48 -17.29 -13.13
N THR A 104 -6.24 -16.36 -13.71
CA THR A 104 -5.85 -15.73 -14.97
C THR A 104 -4.79 -14.66 -14.73
N VAL A 105 -4.04 -14.31 -15.77
CA VAL A 105 -3.10 -13.17 -15.71
C VAL A 105 -3.85 -11.87 -15.41
N ASP A 106 -5.03 -11.68 -15.99
CA ASP A 106 -5.86 -10.50 -15.73
C ASP A 106 -6.30 -10.39 -14.26
N ASP A 107 -6.66 -11.52 -13.63
CA ASP A 107 -6.99 -11.56 -12.20
C ASP A 107 -5.78 -11.17 -11.33
N TRP A 108 -4.60 -11.69 -11.67
CA TRP A 108 -3.35 -11.34 -11.01
C TRP A 108 -3.02 -9.85 -11.16
N ASP A 109 -3.04 -9.37 -12.40
CA ASP A 109 -2.71 -7.98 -12.74
C ASP A 109 -3.69 -7.00 -12.11
N ARG A 110 -4.99 -7.33 -12.07
CA ARG A 110 -6.00 -6.52 -11.38
C ARG A 110 -5.70 -6.40 -9.88
N MET A 111 -5.28 -7.48 -9.23
CA MET A 111 -4.91 -7.45 -7.82
C MET A 111 -3.69 -6.55 -7.57
N MET A 112 -2.66 -6.65 -8.42
CA MET A 112 -1.47 -5.78 -8.35
C MET A 112 -1.82 -4.32 -8.65
N ALA A 113 -2.68 -4.09 -9.65
CA ALA A 113 -3.06 -2.77 -10.11
C ALA A 113 -3.77 -1.97 -9.01
N VAL A 114 -4.73 -2.60 -8.31
CA VAL A 114 -5.48 -1.93 -7.24
C VAL A 114 -4.59 -1.70 -6.01
N HIS A 115 -3.95 -2.74 -5.50
CA HIS A 115 -3.28 -2.67 -4.20
C HIS A 115 -1.90 -2.02 -4.25
N LEU A 116 -1.11 -2.31 -5.29
CA LEU A 116 0.28 -1.86 -5.36
C LEU A 116 0.42 -0.66 -6.29
N ARG A 117 -0.01 -0.77 -7.55
CA ARG A 117 0.09 0.34 -8.52
C ARG A 117 -0.76 1.54 -8.07
N GLY A 118 -1.99 1.32 -7.61
CA GLY A 118 -2.86 2.39 -7.12
C GLY A 118 -2.28 3.09 -5.89
N ALA A 119 -1.76 2.32 -4.94
CA ALA A 119 -1.09 2.90 -3.77
C ALA A 119 0.20 3.67 -4.14
N PHE A 120 0.93 3.22 -5.15
CA PHE A 120 2.05 3.97 -5.74
C PHE A 120 1.59 5.30 -6.35
N LEU A 121 0.57 5.29 -7.21
CA LEU A 121 0.09 6.50 -7.89
C LEU A 121 -0.41 7.53 -6.87
N CYS A 122 -1.28 7.13 -5.94
CA CYS A 122 -1.76 8.01 -4.89
C CYS A 122 -0.64 8.46 -3.94
N GLY A 123 0.35 7.59 -3.69
CA GLY A 123 1.52 7.95 -2.90
C GLY A 123 2.35 9.04 -3.56
N ARG A 124 2.61 8.91 -4.86
CA ARG A 124 3.38 9.87 -5.65
C ARG A 124 2.72 11.25 -5.69
N GLU A 125 1.41 11.32 -5.95
CA GLU A 125 0.72 12.61 -5.99
C GLU A 125 0.62 13.27 -4.60
N ALA A 126 0.39 12.48 -3.54
CA ALA A 126 0.44 12.99 -2.17
C ALA A 126 1.82 13.56 -1.83
N SER A 127 2.89 12.83 -2.15
CA SER A 127 4.27 13.28 -1.91
C SER A 127 4.58 14.59 -2.65
N ARG A 128 4.14 14.76 -3.90
CA ARG A 128 4.33 16.01 -4.66
C ARG A 128 3.71 17.22 -3.95
N HIS A 129 2.59 17.03 -3.25
CA HIS A 129 1.91 18.08 -2.51
C HIS A 129 2.49 18.30 -1.09
N MET A 130 2.98 17.24 -0.45
CA MET A 130 3.49 17.28 0.93
C MET A 130 4.95 17.75 1.02
N ILE A 131 5.82 17.39 0.06
CA ILE A 131 7.25 17.73 0.07
C ILE A 131 7.49 19.25 0.18
N PRO A 132 6.81 20.12 -0.60
CA PRO A 132 7.01 21.56 -0.49
C PRO A 132 6.65 22.14 0.88
N ARG A 133 5.77 21.48 1.63
CA ARG A 133 5.32 21.89 2.97
C ARG A 133 6.13 21.26 4.11
N ASN A 134 7.02 20.32 3.79
CA ASN A 134 7.77 19.50 4.76
C ASN A 134 6.89 18.87 5.85
N ASN A 135 5.67 18.46 5.50
CA ASN A 135 4.70 17.94 6.45
C ASN A 135 3.71 17.01 5.76
N GLY A 136 3.37 15.90 6.42
CA GLY A 136 2.30 15.02 5.97
C GLY A 136 2.35 13.62 6.57
N TRP A 137 1.23 12.92 6.48
CA TRP A 137 1.06 11.56 6.95
C TRP A 137 0.54 10.67 5.81
N LEU A 138 1.32 9.65 5.48
CA LEU A 138 0.97 8.63 4.50
C LEU A 138 0.73 7.31 5.23
N ILE A 139 -0.52 6.84 5.23
CA ILE A 139 -0.93 5.62 5.92
C ILE A 139 -1.38 4.59 4.90
N PHE A 140 -0.86 3.38 5.01
CA PHE A 140 -1.19 2.27 4.10
C PHE A 140 -1.99 1.19 4.81
N THR A 141 -3.11 0.78 4.21
CA THR A 141 -3.88 -0.39 4.64
C THR A 141 -3.24 -1.64 4.05
N CYS A 142 -2.37 -2.28 4.83
CA CYS A 142 -1.73 -3.53 4.51
C CYS A 142 -2.65 -4.72 4.86
N SER A 143 -2.10 -5.83 5.33
CA SER A 143 -2.85 -6.98 5.82
C SER A 143 -1.90 -7.92 6.55
N GLN A 144 -2.39 -8.65 7.54
CA GLN A 144 -1.67 -9.81 8.06
C GLN A 144 -1.31 -10.83 6.98
N LEU A 145 -2.12 -10.96 5.92
CA LEU A 145 -1.87 -11.91 4.83
C LEU A 145 -0.64 -11.53 3.99
N GLY A 146 -0.12 -10.30 4.14
CA GLY A 146 1.19 -9.91 3.61
C GLY A 146 2.38 -10.50 4.39
N TYR A 147 2.14 -11.16 5.52
CA TYR A 147 3.16 -11.80 6.34
C TYR A 147 3.02 -13.32 6.34
N ILE A 148 1.80 -13.83 6.60
CA ILE A 148 1.57 -15.27 6.77
C ILE A 148 1.18 -15.98 5.48
N GLY A 149 0.70 -15.24 4.47
CA GLY A 149 0.07 -15.83 3.29
C GLY A 149 -1.25 -16.54 3.62
N ARG A 150 -2.02 -16.90 2.59
CA ARG A 150 -3.19 -17.77 2.72
C ARG A 150 -3.44 -18.53 1.42
N ASP A 151 -3.89 -19.76 1.54
CA ASP A 151 -4.33 -20.55 0.39
C ASP A 151 -5.43 -19.80 -0.37
N ARG A 152 -5.42 -19.90 -1.70
CA ARG A 152 -6.35 -19.19 -2.59
C ARG A 152 -6.27 -17.64 -2.54
N TYR A 153 -5.32 -17.05 -1.82
CA TYR A 153 -5.10 -15.60 -1.76
C TYR A 153 -3.71 -15.20 -2.29
N THR A 154 -3.09 -16.02 -3.15
CA THR A 154 -1.69 -15.84 -3.59
C THR A 154 -1.39 -14.45 -4.16
N ALA A 155 -2.21 -13.94 -5.08
CA ALA A 155 -2.08 -12.59 -5.63
C ALA A 155 -2.29 -11.50 -4.56
N TYR A 156 -3.29 -11.67 -3.70
CA TYR A 156 -3.58 -10.70 -2.64
C TYR A 156 -2.44 -10.61 -1.62
N SER A 157 -1.94 -11.75 -1.16
CA SER A 157 -0.78 -11.85 -0.28
C SER A 157 0.46 -11.21 -0.91
N ALA A 158 0.76 -11.54 -2.18
CA ALA A 158 1.88 -10.93 -2.90
C ALA A 158 1.76 -9.39 -2.97
N ALA A 159 0.57 -8.87 -3.31
CA ALA A 159 0.32 -7.44 -3.35
C ALA A 159 0.50 -6.78 -1.97
N LYS A 160 -0.05 -7.37 -0.90
CA LYS A 160 0.04 -6.80 0.45
C LYS A 160 1.46 -6.89 1.01
N THR A 161 2.24 -7.93 0.70
CA THR A 161 3.68 -7.97 1.01
C THR A 161 4.44 -6.88 0.24
N GLY A 162 4.18 -6.74 -1.06
CA GLY A 162 4.77 -5.68 -1.89
C GLY A 162 4.46 -4.29 -1.34
N LEU A 163 3.24 -4.07 -0.86
CA LEU A 163 2.79 -2.82 -0.27
C LEU A 163 3.56 -2.48 1.02
N ILE A 164 3.80 -3.47 1.88
CA ILE A 164 4.60 -3.31 3.12
C ILE A 164 6.02 -2.84 2.79
N VAL A 165 6.65 -3.47 1.79
CA VAL A 165 8.03 -3.12 1.40
C VAL A 165 8.07 -1.76 0.69
N PHE A 166 7.13 -1.48 -0.21
CA PHE A 166 6.98 -0.18 -0.87
C PHE A 166 6.83 0.95 0.15
N MET A 167 5.94 0.78 1.14
CA MET A 167 5.74 1.75 2.22
C MET A 167 7.04 2.00 2.99
N ARG A 168 7.80 0.96 3.35
CA ARG A 168 9.07 1.11 4.08
C ARG A 168 10.14 1.85 3.27
N SER A 169 10.21 1.59 1.96
CA SER A 169 11.12 2.33 1.08
C SER A 169 10.70 3.80 0.99
N LEU A 170 9.41 4.07 0.80
CA LEU A 170 8.87 5.42 0.72
C LEU A 170 9.07 6.19 2.04
N ALA A 171 8.97 5.52 3.19
CA ALA A 171 9.26 6.11 4.50
C ALA A 171 10.68 6.66 4.59
N LYS A 172 11.67 5.91 4.10
CA LYS A 172 13.07 6.35 4.09
C LYS A 172 13.29 7.53 3.15
N GLU A 173 12.61 7.52 2.01
CA GLU A 173 12.72 8.58 1.00
C GLU A 173 12.10 9.90 1.49
N LEU A 174 10.96 9.84 2.18
CA LEU A 174 10.19 11.03 2.55
C LEU A 174 10.45 11.56 3.96
N ALA A 175 11.13 10.79 4.82
CA ALA A 175 11.49 11.23 6.16
C ALA A 175 12.31 12.55 6.19
N PRO A 176 13.29 12.80 5.29
CA PRO A 176 13.99 14.10 5.22
C PRO A 176 13.07 15.29 4.92
N HIS A 177 11.88 15.03 4.38
CA HIS A 177 10.86 16.03 4.07
C HIS A 177 9.80 16.14 5.17
N GLY A 178 10.02 15.63 6.38
CA GLY A 178 9.06 15.72 7.48
C GLY A 178 7.75 14.94 7.25
N ILE A 179 7.72 14.03 6.27
CA ILE A 179 6.55 13.22 5.96
C ILE A 179 6.68 11.87 6.64
N LEU A 180 5.68 11.51 7.44
CA LEU A 180 5.64 10.23 8.15
C LEU A 180 4.87 9.21 7.33
N VAL A 181 5.52 8.07 7.06
CA VAL A 181 4.93 7.00 6.27
C VAL A 181 4.84 5.74 7.10
N ASN A 182 3.62 5.27 7.37
CA ASN A 182 3.37 4.10 8.21
C ASN A 182 2.22 3.26 7.63
N GLY A 183 1.95 2.12 8.26
CA GLY A 183 0.90 1.21 7.82
C GLY A 183 0.11 0.63 8.98
N VAL A 184 -1.07 0.12 8.64
CA VAL A 184 -1.87 -0.72 9.50
C VAL A 184 -2.06 -2.05 8.79
N SER A 185 -1.86 -3.16 9.49
CA SER A 185 -2.05 -4.52 9.00
C SER A 185 -3.20 -5.18 9.76
N PRO A 186 -4.45 -4.98 9.30
CA PRO A 186 -5.61 -5.63 9.90
C PRO A 186 -5.54 -7.15 9.83
N GLY A 187 -6.21 -7.78 10.81
CA GLY A 187 -6.63 -9.18 10.73
C GLY A 187 -7.85 -9.38 9.82
N LEU A 188 -8.57 -10.49 10.00
CA LEU A 188 -9.88 -10.65 9.37
C LEU A 188 -10.89 -9.72 10.05
N VAL A 189 -11.47 -8.82 9.25
CA VAL A 189 -12.45 -7.83 9.70
C VAL A 189 -13.80 -8.14 9.07
N ASP A 190 -14.84 -8.24 9.89
CA ASP A 190 -16.20 -8.38 9.38
C ASP A 190 -16.70 -7.02 8.86
N THR A 191 -16.66 -6.87 7.54
CA THR A 191 -17.08 -5.64 6.84
C THR A 191 -18.50 -5.75 6.27
N GLY A 192 -19.19 -6.87 6.48
CA GLY A 192 -20.52 -7.15 5.91
C GLY A 192 -20.52 -7.58 4.44
N PHE A 193 -19.37 -7.56 3.75
CA PHE A 193 -19.23 -7.96 2.33
C PHE A 193 -18.04 -8.90 2.09
N ASP A 194 -17.61 -9.61 3.13
CA ASP A 194 -16.50 -10.56 3.04
C ASP A 194 -16.90 -11.81 2.21
N PRO A 195 -16.06 -12.30 1.27
CA PRO A 195 -16.39 -13.42 0.40
C PRO A 195 -16.32 -14.80 1.08
N LEU A 196 -15.87 -14.87 2.34
CA LEU A 196 -15.78 -16.12 3.09
C LEU A 196 -17.15 -16.58 3.58
N SER A 197 -17.35 -17.90 3.60
CA SER A 197 -18.53 -18.50 4.20
C SER A 197 -18.53 -18.35 5.72
N GLU A 198 -19.71 -18.40 6.32
CA GLU A 198 -19.87 -18.33 7.77
C GLU A 198 -19.15 -19.46 8.51
N ASP A 199 -19.04 -20.66 7.92
CA ASP A 199 -18.25 -21.75 8.49
C ASP A 199 -16.76 -21.41 8.57
N VAL A 200 -16.21 -20.82 7.50
CA VAL A 200 -14.80 -20.40 7.47
C VAL A 200 -14.57 -19.27 8.47
N LYS A 201 -15.49 -18.31 8.56
CA LYS A 201 -15.42 -17.24 9.57
C LYS A 201 -15.47 -17.77 11.00
N ARG A 202 -16.36 -18.73 11.30
CA ARG A 202 -16.45 -19.38 12.63
C ARG A 202 -15.18 -20.15 12.97
N ALA A 203 -14.68 -20.98 12.05
CA ALA A 203 -13.46 -21.75 12.26
C ALA A 203 -12.26 -20.84 12.50
N HIS A 204 -12.13 -19.79 11.69
CA HIS A 204 -11.09 -18.78 11.86
C HIS A 204 -11.22 -18.06 13.22
N THR A 205 -12.42 -17.62 13.58
CA THR A 205 -12.71 -16.99 14.87
C THR A 205 -12.29 -17.88 16.05
N ALA A 206 -12.57 -19.18 15.98
CA ALA A 206 -12.20 -20.14 17.02
C ALA A 206 -10.67 -20.29 17.16
N SER A 207 -9.91 -20.05 16.09
CA SER A 207 -8.44 -20.09 16.12
C SER A 207 -7.81 -18.83 16.75
N LEU A 208 -8.43 -17.67 16.61
CA LEU A 208 -7.89 -16.39 17.11
C LEU A 208 -7.74 -16.37 18.63
N PRO A 209 -6.67 -15.77 19.20
CA PRO A 209 -6.56 -15.55 20.64
C PRO A 209 -7.72 -14.75 21.25
N LEU A 210 -8.19 -13.68 20.59
CA LEU A 210 -9.32 -12.87 21.06
C LEU A 210 -10.70 -13.49 20.78
N LYS A 211 -10.78 -14.65 20.11
CA LYS A 211 -12.01 -15.41 19.84
C LYS A 211 -13.14 -14.61 19.18
N ARG A 212 -12.80 -13.57 18.42
CA ARG A 212 -13.73 -12.75 17.62
C ARG A 212 -13.04 -12.21 16.37
N LEU A 213 -13.81 -11.94 15.33
CA LEU A 213 -13.36 -11.11 14.21
C LEU A 213 -13.24 -9.65 14.66
N GLY A 214 -12.40 -8.89 13.94
CA GLY A 214 -12.39 -7.43 14.09
C GLY A 214 -13.63 -6.81 13.46
N THR A 215 -14.05 -5.66 13.96
CA THR A 215 -15.00 -4.78 13.26
C THR A 215 -14.24 -3.62 12.60
N PRO A 216 -14.86 -2.88 11.65
CA PRO A 216 -14.26 -1.68 11.09
C PRO A 216 -13.83 -0.67 12.17
N GLU A 217 -14.61 -0.54 13.25
CA GLU A 217 -14.34 0.36 14.37
C GLU A 217 -13.08 -0.01 15.15
N ASP A 218 -12.80 -1.31 15.34
CA ASP A 218 -11.58 -1.79 16.01
C ASP A 218 -10.30 -1.28 15.31
N MET A 219 -10.38 -1.01 14.00
CA MET A 219 -9.24 -0.54 13.21
C MET A 219 -8.93 0.94 13.45
N THR A 220 -9.95 1.74 13.75
CA THR A 220 -9.88 3.22 13.68
C THR A 220 -8.83 3.84 14.59
N SER A 221 -8.65 3.29 15.80
CA SER A 221 -7.70 3.78 16.79
C SER A 221 -6.26 3.83 16.26
N ALA A 222 -5.84 2.81 15.50
CA ALA A 222 -4.51 2.75 14.89
C ALA A 222 -4.34 3.84 13.82
N TYR A 223 -5.36 4.08 12.99
CA TYR A 223 -5.32 5.11 11.96
C TYR A 223 -5.32 6.53 12.55
N VAL A 224 -6.13 6.79 13.58
CA VAL A 224 -6.15 8.10 14.27
C VAL A 224 -4.80 8.33 14.95
N PHE A 225 -4.24 7.29 15.58
CA PHE A 225 -2.93 7.38 16.20
C PHE A 225 -1.83 7.72 15.19
N LEU A 226 -1.74 6.95 14.10
CA LEU A 226 -0.71 7.18 13.07
C LEU A 226 -0.85 8.52 12.34
N ALA A 227 -2.03 9.13 12.34
CA ALA A 227 -2.29 10.43 11.75
C ALA A 227 -2.12 11.61 12.74
N SER A 228 -1.82 11.35 14.01
CA SER A 228 -1.66 12.39 15.04
C SER A 228 -0.20 12.67 15.39
N ASP A 229 0.04 13.76 16.13
CA ASP A 229 1.37 14.13 16.62
C ASP A 229 1.91 13.16 17.68
N ASP A 230 1.06 12.25 18.18
CA ASP A 230 1.46 11.18 19.07
C ASP A 230 2.32 10.13 18.32
N ALA A 231 2.13 10.02 17.00
CA ALA A 231 2.92 9.16 16.13
C ALA A 231 4.15 9.86 15.52
N ARG A 232 4.56 11.04 16.00
CA ARG A 232 5.65 11.83 15.40
C ARG A 232 7.02 11.14 15.31
N TYR A 233 7.19 10.02 16.01
CA TYR A 233 8.42 9.20 15.99
C TYR A 233 8.25 7.86 15.25
N TYR A 234 7.09 7.62 14.65
CA TYR A 234 6.81 6.43 13.86
C TYR A 234 7.10 6.72 12.40
N CYS A 235 8.03 5.97 11.82
CA CYS A 235 8.37 6.03 10.41
C CYS A 235 8.71 4.63 9.90
N GLY A 236 8.03 4.18 8.84
CA GLY A 236 8.14 2.85 8.26
C GLY A 236 7.54 1.72 9.12
N GLN A 237 6.71 2.07 10.11
CA GLN A 237 6.17 1.11 11.09
C GLN A 237 4.79 0.57 10.68
N LEU A 238 4.44 -0.61 11.21
CA LEU A 238 3.12 -1.21 11.04
C LEU A 238 2.47 -1.53 12.38
N LEU A 239 1.21 -1.12 12.54
CA LEU A 239 0.35 -1.54 13.65
C LEU A 239 -0.54 -2.70 13.24
N HIS A 240 -0.78 -3.65 14.14
CA HIS A 240 -1.41 -4.94 13.82
C HIS A 240 -2.69 -5.20 14.63
N PRO A 241 -3.80 -4.48 14.39
CA PRO A 241 -5.09 -4.82 14.97
C PRO A 241 -5.65 -6.10 14.31
N ASN A 242 -5.25 -7.27 14.82
CA ASN A 242 -5.49 -8.57 14.16
C ASN A 242 -5.98 -9.70 15.08
N GLY A 243 -6.46 -9.37 16.28
CA GLY A 243 -6.98 -10.38 17.21
C GLY A 243 -5.94 -11.35 17.78
N GLY A 244 -4.64 -11.08 17.57
CA GLY A 244 -3.53 -11.91 18.03
C GLY A 244 -3.11 -13.00 17.04
N GLU A 245 -3.63 -12.99 15.81
CA GLU A 245 -3.31 -14.02 14.80
C GLU A 245 -1.83 -14.04 14.42
N ILE A 246 -1.26 -12.86 14.18
CA ILE A 246 0.17 -12.68 13.94
C ILE A 246 0.75 -11.71 14.96
N MET A 247 1.85 -12.13 15.58
CA MET A 247 2.78 -11.29 16.32
C MET A 247 4.11 -11.39 15.57
N PRO A 248 4.42 -10.44 14.67
CA PRO A 248 5.64 -10.54 13.87
C PRO A 248 6.82 -10.58 14.82
N GLN A 249 7.46 -11.75 14.95
CA GLN A 249 8.71 -11.85 15.68
C GLN A 249 9.79 -11.21 14.81
N GLU A 250 10.70 -10.46 15.43
CA GLU A 250 11.98 -10.24 14.78
C GLU A 250 12.56 -11.64 14.49
N SER A 251 12.94 -11.89 13.24
CA SER A 251 13.81 -13.01 12.97
C SER A 251 15.06 -12.76 13.81
N VAL A 252 15.14 -13.41 14.98
CA VAL A 252 16.41 -13.57 15.67
C VAL A 252 17.32 -14.10 14.58
N PRO A 253 18.38 -13.39 14.18
CA PRO A 253 19.30 -13.93 13.20
C PRO A 253 19.73 -15.24 13.82
N CYS A 254 19.34 -16.36 13.23
CA CYS A 254 19.94 -17.61 13.57
C CYS A 254 21.41 -17.36 13.22
N ARG A 255 22.22 -17.04 14.23
CA ARG A 255 23.65 -17.31 14.18
C ARG A 255 23.72 -18.83 14.12
N ALA A 256 23.37 -19.39 12.97
CA ALA A 256 23.84 -20.68 12.57
C ALA A 256 25.35 -20.53 12.67
N ARG A 257 25.92 -21.06 13.75
CA ARG A 257 27.31 -21.50 13.74
C ARG A 257 27.37 -22.42 12.54
N ILE A 258 27.87 -21.90 11.42
CA ILE A 258 28.34 -22.73 10.33
C ILE A 258 29.40 -23.62 11.00
N PRO A 259 29.19 -24.94 11.15
CA PRO A 259 30.27 -25.78 11.62
C PRO A 259 31.37 -25.65 10.57
N HIS A 260 32.59 -25.34 11.00
CA HIS A 260 33.77 -25.15 10.14
C HIS A 260 34.18 -26.40 9.32
N GLU A 261 33.34 -27.43 9.23
CA GLU A 261 33.69 -28.74 8.67
C GLU A 261 32.97 -29.11 7.36
N CYS A 262 32.17 -28.21 6.77
CA CYS A 262 31.48 -28.49 5.50
C CYS A 262 31.82 -27.49 4.39
N ILE A 263 33.11 -27.36 4.06
CA ILE A 263 33.56 -26.87 2.75
C ILE A 263 34.62 -27.84 2.21
N SER A 264 34.16 -28.97 1.68
CA SER A 264 34.96 -29.81 0.79
C SER A 264 34.14 -30.33 -0.40
N TRP A 265 33.26 -29.50 -0.95
CA TRP A 265 32.76 -29.76 -2.30
C TRP A 265 33.78 -29.22 -3.30
N ARG A 266 34.56 -30.15 -3.84
CA ARG A 266 35.42 -30.01 -5.01
C ARG A 266 34.61 -29.37 -6.15
N LEU A 267 34.87 -28.10 -6.43
CA LEU A 267 34.56 -27.49 -7.72
C LEU A 267 35.48 -28.15 -8.76
N GLY A 268 34.89 -29.08 -9.52
CA GLY A 268 35.46 -29.55 -10.78
C GLY A 268 35.70 -28.35 -11.69
N ALA A 269 36.91 -28.29 -12.21
CA ALA A 269 37.41 -27.27 -13.10
C ALA A 269 36.54 -27.14 -14.35
N LEU A 270 35.95 -25.97 -14.56
CA LEU A 270 35.67 -25.44 -15.90
C LEU A 270 36.55 -24.20 -16.07
N VAL A 271 37.84 -24.44 -16.32
CA VAL A 271 38.78 -23.38 -16.69
C VAL A 271 38.64 -23.15 -18.18
N VAL A 272 38.10 -21.98 -18.52
CA VAL A 272 38.32 -21.30 -19.79
C VAL A 272 39.82 -21.07 -19.94
N GLN A 273 40.49 -21.92 -20.71
CA GLN A 273 41.83 -21.60 -21.21
C GLN A 273 41.64 -20.76 -22.46
N ASN A 274 41.88 -19.45 -22.34
CA ASN A 274 42.69 -18.73 -23.30
C ASN A 274 43.08 -17.36 -22.74
N ALA A 275 44.33 -17.00 -23.06
CA ALA A 275 44.91 -15.66 -23.07
C ALA A 275 45.67 -15.18 -21.80
N ILE A 276 46.99 -15.06 -22.00
CA ILE A 276 47.93 -14.06 -21.45
C ILE A 276 48.35 -14.36 -20.00
N GLY A 277 49.62 -14.62 -19.69
CA GLY A 277 50.85 -13.98 -20.12
C GLY A 277 51.57 -13.52 -18.85
N SER A 278 52.86 -13.85 -18.72
CA SER A 278 53.68 -13.75 -17.51
C SER A 278 53.47 -12.50 -16.65
N MET A 279 53.27 -12.65 -15.34
CA MET A 279 53.65 -11.61 -14.37
C MET A 279 53.94 -12.18 -12.97
N ARG A 280 55.01 -11.65 -12.39
CA ARG A 280 55.72 -12.07 -11.16
C ARG A 280 54.85 -11.93 -9.90
N LYS A 281 55.06 -12.82 -8.91
CA LYS A 281 54.46 -12.77 -7.57
C LYS A 281 54.83 -11.48 -6.80
N PRO A 282 53.88 -10.79 -6.14
CA PRO A 282 54.20 -9.89 -5.04
C PRO A 282 54.16 -10.61 -3.68
N ARG A 283 55.10 -10.23 -2.81
CA ARG A 283 55.21 -10.63 -1.40
C ARG A 283 54.05 -10.04 -0.57
N GLN A 284 53.50 -10.81 0.37
CA GLN A 284 52.54 -10.33 1.36
C GLN A 284 53.22 -9.56 2.51
N PRO A 285 52.64 -8.45 3.02
CA PRO A 285 52.94 -7.95 4.35
C PRO A 285 51.95 -8.49 5.39
N GLY A 286 52.49 -8.87 6.56
CA GLY A 286 51.83 -9.61 7.62
C GLY A 286 50.69 -8.89 8.35
N CYS A 287 49.71 -9.68 8.75
CA CYS A 287 48.58 -9.28 9.57
C CYS A 287 48.97 -9.29 11.07
N LYS A 288 49.02 -8.11 11.71
CA LYS A 288 49.17 -8.00 13.16
C LYS A 288 47.85 -8.31 13.86
N ARG A 289 47.92 -9.29 14.77
CA ARG A 289 46.85 -9.81 15.63
C ARG A 289 46.62 -8.83 16.80
N TRP A 290 45.42 -8.24 16.89
CA TRP A 290 45.00 -7.48 18.08
C TRP A 290 44.59 -8.45 19.20
N LYS A 291 45.25 -8.34 20.35
CA LYS A 291 44.90 -9.02 21.59
C LYS A 291 43.74 -8.28 22.27
N ARG A 292 42.90 -9.06 22.94
CA ARG A 292 41.72 -8.64 23.69
C ARG A 292 42.10 -8.71 25.16
N ASP A 293 42.16 -7.56 25.83
CA ASP A 293 42.40 -7.49 27.27
C ASP A 293 41.06 -7.41 28.01
N ASN A 294 40.89 -8.34 28.95
CA ASN A 294 39.82 -8.37 29.94
C ASN A 294 40.27 -7.53 31.15
N HIS A 295 39.43 -6.59 31.58
CA HIS A 295 39.42 -6.15 32.98
C HIS A 295 37.95 -6.06 33.43
N GLY A 296 37.66 -6.74 34.54
CA GLY A 296 36.44 -6.53 35.32
C GLY A 296 36.60 -5.32 36.24
N ASP A 297 35.49 -4.74 36.70
CA ASP A 297 35.08 -4.82 38.10
C ASP A 297 33.73 -4.11 38.36
N GLN A 298 32.97 -4.79 39.21
CA GLN A 298 32.02 -4.38 40.26
C GLN A 298 31.36 -2.97 40.32
N GLN A 299 30.03 -3.02 40.49
CA GLN A 299 29.14 -2.28 41.41
C GLN A 299 29.55 -0.90 41.96
N HIS A 300 28.66 0.10 41.81
CA HIS A 300 28.05 0.80 42.96
C HIS A 300 26.88 1.74 42.56
N ASP A 301 25.86 1.76 43.43
CA ASP A 301 24.75 2.69 43.54
C ASP A 301 25.14 4.19 43.55
N ALA A 302 24.26 5.06 43.05
CA ALA A 302 23.53 6.05 43.88
C ALA A 302 22.90 7.18 43.05
N ARG A 303 21.71 7.57 43.50
CA ARG A 303 20.91 8.75 43.12
C ARG A 303 21.70 10.04 43.31
N ASN A 304 21.47 11.04 42.44
CA ASN A 304 21.20 12.39 42.95
C ASN A 304 20.43 13.28 41.96
N GLU A 305 19.47 13.99 42.52
CA GLU A 305 18.68 15.06 41.91
C GLU A 305 19.50 16.36 41.82
N ARG A 306 19.14 17.25 40.88
CA ARG A 306 18.80 18.68 41.07
C ARG A 306 19.33 19.61 39.98
N ARG A 307 18.36 20.31 39.39
CA ARG A 307 18.25 21.75 39.14
C ARG A 307 19.23 22.44 38.17
N ALA A 308 18.58 22.97 37.14
CA ALA A 308 18.50 24.39 36.77
C ALA A 308 19.78 25.08 36.27
N GLY A 309 19.67 25.59 35.04
CA GLY A 309 20.54 26.58 34.47
C GLY A 309 20.00 26.98 33.10
N GLU A 310 19.16 28.02 33.09
CA GLU A 310 18.86 28.82 31.89
C GLU A 310 20.16 29.27 31.23
N ILE A 311 20.26 29.11 29.91
CA ILE A 311 21.16 29.92 29.10
C ILE A 311 20.37 30.39 27.87
N ASP A 312 20.34 31.72 27.77
CA ASP A 312 19.68 32.54 26.76
C ASP A 312 20.42 32.52 25.41
N ILE A 313 19.69 32.93 24.37
CA ILE A 313 19.91 32.76 22.93
C ILE A 313 21.02 33.72 22.40
N PRO A 314 21.60 33.47 21.21
CA PRO A 314 21.22 34.39 20.12
C PRO A 314 21.04 33.76 18.73
N HIS A 315 20.17 34.43 17.97
CA HIS A 315 19.76 34.20 16.59
C HIS A 315 20.85 34.42 15.52
N ARG A 316 20.51 33.90 14.32
CA ARG A 316 20.88 34.33 12.94
C ARG A 316 22.04 33.58 12.27
N GLY A 317 21.65 32.61 11.44
CA GLY A 317 22.44 32.11 10.32
C GLY A 317 21.59 32.12 9.04
N THR A 318 21.72 33.19 8.26
CA THR A 318 21.18 33.34 6.90
C THR A 318 21.88 32.37 5.95
N TRP A 319 21.15 31.43 5.34
CA TRP A 319 21.66 30.63 4.23
C TRP A 319 21.34 31.30 2.89
N ARG A 320 22.40 31.72 2.21
CA ARG A 320 22.39 32.31 0.87
C ARG A 320 21.86 31.30 -0.15
N ARG A 321 20.89 31.72 -0.96
CA ARG A 321 20.50 31.05 -2.20
C ARG A 321 21.59 31.26 -3.26
N HIS A 322 22.05 30.16 -3.86
CA HIS A 322 22.74 30.23 -5.15
C HIS A 322 21.68 30.36 -6.26
N THR A 323 21.74 31.48 -6.96
CA THR A 323 21.05 31.74 -8.22
C THR A 323 21.78 31.06 -9.37
N PHE A 324 21.06 30.32 -10.20
CA PHE A 324 21.47 30.00 -11.56
C PHE A 324 20.51 30.71 -12.52
N HIS A 325 21.07 31.59 -13.34
CA HIS A 325 20.45 32.20 -14.51
C HIS A 325 20.62 31.28 -15.72
N HIS A 326 19.58 31.12 -16.52
CA HIS A 326 19.55 31.11 -17.99
C HIS A 326 18.06 31.05 -18.40
N GLU A 327 17.48 32.17 -18.81
CA GLU A 327 17.40 32.68 -20.19
C GLU A 327 16.31 32.01 -21.03
N GLU A 328 15.31 32.83 -21.36
CA GLU A 328 14.19 32.64 -22.27
C GLU A 328 14.63 32.30 -23.69
N GLN A 329 13.88 31.46 -24.42
CA GLN A 329 13.54 31.69 -25.83
C GLN A 329 12.22 30.98 -26.21
N GLU A 330 11.18 31.76 -26.52
CA GLU A 330 10.14 31.40 -27.51
C GLU A 330 10.48 32.11 -28.84
N PRO A 331 10.01 31.61 -29.99
CA PRO A 331 8.99 32.40 -30.69
C PRO A 331 7.86 31.61 -31.39
N LYS A 332 6.74 32.34 -31.50
CA LYS A 332 5.46 32.08 -32.19
C LYS A 332 5.56 31.81 -33.71
N ARG A 333 4.58 31.06 -34.25
CA ARG A 333 3.61 31.39 -35.37
C ARG A 333 3.05 30.09 -36.00
N ARG A 334 1.73 29.82 -35.91
CA ARG A 334 0.62 30.10 -36.86
C ARG A 334 0.73 29.47 -38.27
N CYS A 335 -0.18 28.53 -38.56
CA CYS A 335 -1.02 28.29 -39.78
C CYS A 335 -1.69 26.90 -39.57
N GLY A 336 -2.98 26.60 -39.75
CA GLY A 336 -4.11 27.28 -40.37
C GLY A 336 -4.47 26.67 -41.73
N VAL A 337 -5.22 25.54 -41.79
CA VAL A 337 -6.08 25.04 -42.89
C VAL A 337 -6.98 23.92 -42.27
N ALA A 338 -8.29 24.11 -42.01
CA ALA A 338 -9.46 24.03 -42.89
C ALA A 338 -9.76 22.62 -43.50
N ASP A 339 -10.90 22.07 -43.04
CA ASP A 339 -11.87 21.13 -43.65
C ASP A 339 -11.44 20.05 -44.64
N LEU A 340 -11.97 18.83 -44.43
CA LEU A 340 -12.70 18.09 -45.47
C LEU A 340 -13.57 16.95 -44.87
N LYS A 341 -14.77 16.85 -45.44
CA LYS A 341 -15.89 15.95 -45.17
C LYS A 341 -15.56 14.46 -45.39
N GLY A 342 -16.32 13.57 -44.74
CA GLY A 342 -16.44 12.16 -45.16
C GLY A 342 -17.36 11.31 -44.28
N GLN A 343 -18.67 11.32 -44.56
CA GLN A 343 -19.60 10.26 -44.17
C GLN A 343 -19.40 9.04 -45.09
N GLN A 344 -19.38 7.82 -44.54
CA GLN A 344 -19.84 6.53 -45.11
C GLN A 344 -19.38 5.40 -44.16
N HIS A 345 -20.23 4.65 -43.48
CA HIS A 345 -21.20 3.60 -43.88
C HIS A 345 -20.71 2.23 -43.35
N ASP A 346 -21.53 1.63 -42.48
CA ASP A 346 -21.52 0.22 -42.10
C ASP A 346 -21.51 -0.70 -43.34
N GLN A 347 -20.62 -1.69 -43.36
CA GLN A 347 -20.89 -3.03 -43.88
C GLN A 347 -20.02 -4.07 -43.12
N ALA A 348 -20.69 -4.96 -42.39
CA ALA A 348 -20.09 -6.14 -41.78
C ALA A 348 -19.91 -7.26 -42.81
N GLU A 349 -18.76 -7.93 -42.77
CA GLU A 349 -18.36 -8.96 -43.73
C GLU A 349 -19.11 -10.31 -43.56
N PRO A 350 -19.23 -11.14 -44.63
CA PRO A 350 -20.04 -12.38 -44.63
C PRO A 350 -19.51 -13.56 -43.79
N GLY A 351 -18.45 -13.35 -42.98
CA GLY A 351 -17.76 -14.39 -42.20
C GLY A 351 -18.38 -14.68 -40.83
N GLU A 352 -19.01 -13.69 -40.20
CA GLU A 352 -19.44 -13.79 -38.79
C GLU A 352 -20.75 -14.57 -38.61
N ILE A 353 -21.63 -14.57 -39.62
CA ILE A 353 -22.95 -15.25 -39.54
C ILE A 353 -22.83 -16.79 -39.54
N LYS A 354 -21.73 -17.36 -40.07
CA LYS A 354 -21.50 -18.82 -40.07
C LYS A 354 -20.92 -19.33 -38.76
N ALA A 355 -20.18 -18.52 -38.01
CA ALA A 355 -19.59 -18.91 -36.73
C ALA A 355 -20.66 -18.91 -35.60
N GLU A 356 -21.58 -17.94 -35.62
CA GLU A 356 -22.68 -17.81 -34.65
C GLU A 356 -23.64 -19.02 -34.72
N ARG A 357 -24.03 -19.42 -35.95
CA ARG A 357 -24.92 -20.58 -36.17
C ARG A 357 -24.29 -21.93 -35.77
N PHE A 358 -22.97 -22.02 -35.75
CA PHE A 358 -22.27 -23.24 -35.32
C PHE A 358 -22.14 -23.33 -33.79
N ARG A 359 -22.02 -22.19 -33.09
CA ARG A 359 -22.04 -22.13 -31.61
C ARG A 359 -23.41 -22.47 -31.04
N GLN A 360 -24.50 -21.88 -31.58
CA GLN A 360 -25.87 -22.19 -31.13
C GLN A 360 -26.25 -23.66 -31.33
N ARG A 361 -25.77 -24.33 -32.39
CA ARG A 361 -26.00 -25.78 -32.59
C ARG A 361 -25.24 -26.66 -31.59
N LYS A 362 -24.12 -26.20 -31.03
CA LYS A 362 -23.36 -26.92 -29.99
C LYS A 362 -23.98 -26.75 -28.60
N GLU A 363 -24.55 -25.57 -28.32
CA GLU A 363 -25.27 -25.32 -27.05
C GLU A 363 -26.58 -26.10 -26.97
N ASN A 364 -27.37 -26.15 -28.05
CA ASN A 364 -28.62 -26.93 -28.06
C ASN A 364 -28.39 -28.46 -27.93
N ARG A 365 -27.28 -29.00 -28.43
CA ARG A 365 -26.96 -30.44 -28.22
C ARG A 365 -26.47 -30.76 -26.81
N ARG A 366 -25.89 -29.79 -26.10
CA ARG A 366 -25.46 -29.95 -24.69
C ARG A 366 -26.65 -29.88 -23.74
N SER A 367 -27.62 -29.01 -24.00
CA SER A 367 -28.85 -28.94 -23.19
C SER A 367 -29.73 -30.20 -23.34
N GLU A 368 -29.85 -30.76 -24.55
CA GLU A 368 -30.59 -32.01 -24.78
C GLU A 368 -29.94 -33.23 -24.11
N HIS A 369 -28.60 -33.27 -23.97
CA HIS A 369 -27.90 -34.35 -23.28
C HIS A 369 -28.06 -34.26 -21.76
N HIS A 370 -28.04 -33.05 -21.20
CA HIS A 370 -28.21 -32.85 -19.76
C HIS A 370 -29.65 -33.10 -19.30
N HIS A 371 -30.65 -32.86 -20.17
CA HIS A 371 -32.04 -33.15 -19.85
C HIS A 371 -32.36 -34.66 -19.85
N ARG A 372 -31.61 -35.48 -20.62
CA ARG A 372 -31.75 -36.95 -20.62
C ARG A 372 -31.08 -37.64 -19.43
N GLU A 373 -30.01 -37.07 -18.87
CA GLU A 373 -29.37 -37.61 -17.67
C GLU A 373 -30.22 -37.38 -16.41
N LEU A 374 -30.92 -36.24 -16.32
CA LEU A 374 -31.81 -35.93 -15.18
C LEU A 374 -33.10 -36.77 -15.13
N ILE A 375 -33.48 -37.44 -16.22
CA ILE A 375 -34.66 -38.34 -16.26
C ILE A 375 -34.29 -39.76 -15.84
N HIS A 376 -32.98 -40.12 -15.77
CA HIS A 376 -32.55 -41.47 -15.41
C HIS A 376 -32.15 -41.66 -13.93
N GLU A 377 -31.96 -40.58 -13.16
CA GLU A 377 -31.65 -40.63 -11.72
C GLU A 377 -32.87 -40.44 -10.79
N ALA A 378 -34.08 -40.32 -11.35
CA ALA A 378 -35.33 -40.13 -10.60
C ALA A 378 -36.38 -41.24 -10.84
N ALA A 379 -35.95 -42.45 -11.20
CA ALA A 379 -36.80 -43.65 -11.36
C ALA A 379 -36.28 -44.83 -10.53
#